data_AF-A0A6I5A6M8-F1
#
_entry.id   AF-A0A6I5A6M8-F1
#
_cell.length_a   1.000
_cell.length_b   1.000
_cell.length_c   1.000
_cell.angle_alpha   90.00
_cell.angle_beta   90.00
_cell.angle_gamma   90.00
#
_symmetry.space_group_name_H-M   'P 1'
#
loop_
_entity.id
_entity.type
_entity.pdbx_description
1 polymer ?
#
loop_
_entity_poly.entity_id
_entity_poly.type
_entity_poly.pdbx_seq_one_letter_code
_entity_poly.pdbx_strand_id
1 'polypeptide(L)'
;MAEEINLLSQLGLEGQHIVFIVVVALFTKLSVDALKKSIRLVNNYIPLISIVVGIGLSVLFSLLPVLEISLVVAAVYGVIAGLVAPGVHELIKKRFGDSKDNKEERDVA
;
A
#
# COMPACT_ATOMS: atom_id res chain seq x y z
N MET A 1 -30.90 16.42 12.85
CA MET A 1 -30.65 17.70 12.14
C MET A 1 -29.20 18.18 12.33
N ALA A 2 -28.81 18.94 13.36
CA ALA A 2 -27.42 19.45 13.47
C ALA A 2 -26.37 18.33 13.70
N GLU A 3 -26.73 17.30 14.47
CA GLU A 3 -25.85 16.17 14.78
C GLU A 3 -25.66 15.22 13.58
N GLU A 4 -26.72 14.99 12.78
CA GLU A 4 -26.62 14.26 11.50
C GLU A 4 -25.76 14.98 10.47
N ILE A 5 -25.87 16.31 10.36
CA ILE A 5 -25.02 17.09 9.45
C ILE A 5 -23.55 16.99 9.86
N ASN A 6 -23.27 16.95 11.17
CA ASN A 6 -21.92 16.79 11.69
C ASN A 6 -21.37 15.36 11.43
N LEU A 7 -22.21 14.34 11.58
CA LEU A 7 -21.86 12.95 11.27
C LEU A 7 -21.61 12.75 9.76
N LEU A 8 -22.41 13.35 8.90
CA LEU A 8 -22.23 13.30 7.44
C LEU A 8 -21.00 14.11 6.98
N SER A 9 -20.72 15.24 7.63
CA SER A 9 -19.52 16.05 7.41
C SER A 9 -18.24 15.30 7.84
N GLN A 10 -18.26 14.64 8.99
CA GLN A 10 -17.14 13.80 9.45
C GLN A 10 -16.91 12.62 8.52
N LEU A 11 -17.97 11.92 8.09
CA LEU A 11 -17.86 10.84 7.10
C LEU A 11 -17.28 11.32 5.75
N GLY A 12 -17.63 12.55 5.33
CA GLY A 12 -17.15 13.14 4.08
C GLY A 12 -15.65 13.48 4.08
N LEU A 13 -15.10 13.93 5.23
CA LEU A 13 -13.67 14.26 5.37
C LEU A 13 -12.82 13.01 5.62
N GLU A 14 -13.26 12.12 6.52
CA GLU A 14 -12.54 10.88 6.86
C GLU A 14 -12.46 9.92 5.66
N GLY A 15 -13.50 9.89 4.81
CA GLY A 15 -13.52 9.09 3.59
C GLY A 15 -12.41 9.47 2.59
N GLN A 16 -12.09 10.77 2.47
CA GLN A 16 -11.03 11.23 1.58
C GLN A 16 -9.65 10.73 2.01
N HIS A 17 -9.39 10.70 3.32
CA HIS A 17 -8.13 10.19 3.87
C HIS A 17 -7.97 8.68 3.63
N ILE A 18 -9.04 7.91 3.78
CA ILE A 18 -9.02 6.46 3.51
C ILE A 18 -8.75 6.20 2.03
N VAL A 19 -9.45 6.90 1.13
CA VAL A 19 -9.21 6.77 -0.32
C VAL A 19 -7.76 7.11 -0.66
N PHE A 20 -7.21 8.16 -0.07
CA PHE A 20 -5.81 8.53 -0.25
C PHE A 20 -4.85 7.42 0.20
N ILE A 21 -5.03 6.87 1.41
CA ILE A 21 -4.20 5.78 1.94
C ILE A 21 -4.25 4.56 1.00
N VAL A 22 -5.44 4.19 0.52
CA VAL A 22 -5.62 3.04 -0.40
C VAL A 22 -4.88 3.28 -1.72
N VAL A 23 -5.02 4.48 -2.30
CA VAL A 23 -4.32 4.84 -3.53
C VAL A 23 -2.80 4.77 -3.33
N VAL A 24 -2.28 5.38 -2.26
CA VAL A 24 -0.84 5.32 -1.92
C VAL A 24 -0.39 3.87 -1.72
N ALA A 25 -1.18 3.03 -1.05
CA ALA A 25 -0.84 1.63 -0.83
C ALA A 25 -0.72 0.83 -2.15
N LEU A 26 -1.61 1.08 -3.11
CA LEU A 26 -1.55 0.45 -4.43
C LEU A 26 -0.28 0.89 -5.20
N PHE A 27 0.03 2.18 -5.20
CA PHE A 27 1.26 2.69 -5.82
C PHE A 27 2.52 2.18 -5.13
N THR A 28 2.49 2.07 -3.80
CA THR A 28 3.58 1.51 -2.99
C THR A 28 3.83 0.05 -3.38
N LYS A 29 2.77 -0.77 -3.46
CA LYS A 29 2.85 -2.16 -3.90
C LYS A 29 3.46 -2.27 -5.30
N LEU A 30 2.99 -1.48 -6.26
CA LEU A 30 3.52 -1.49 -7.63
C LEU A 30 5.00 -1.13 -7.67
N SER A 31 5.39 -0.10 -6.92
CA SER A 31 6.78 0.34 -6.80
C SER A 31 7.66 -0.75 -6.20
N VAL A 32 7.24 -1.36 -5.08
CA VAL A 32 7.98 -2.44 -4.42
C VAL A 32 8.11 -3.67 -5.33
N ASP A 33 7.06 -4.03 -6.07
CA ASP A 33 7.12 -5.14 -7.03
C ASP A 33 8.08 -4.84 -8.20
N ALA A 34 8.12 -3.59 -8.67
CA ALA A 34 9.08 -3.16 -9.68
C ALA A 34 10.52 -3.22 -9.15
N LEU A 35 10.76 -2.71 -7.93
CA LEU A 35 12.06 -2.81 -7.26
C LEU A 35 12.49 -4.28 -7.11
N LYS A 36 11.62 -5.15 -6.62
CA LYS A 36 11.92 -6.59 -6.46
C LYS A 36 12.42 -7.23 -7.75
N LYS A 37 11.75 -6.95 -8.88
CA LYS A 37 12.13 -7.46 -10.20
C LYS A 37 13.48 -6.90 -10.67
N SER A 38 13.79 -5.65 -10.31
CA SER A 38 14.99 -4.96 -10.78
C SER A 38 16.26 -5.34 -10.01
N ILE A 39 16.20 -5.60 -8.69
CA ILE A 39 17.40 -5.70 -7.83
C ILE A 39 17.55 -7.02 -7.05
N ARG A 40 16.80 -8.09 -7.37
CA ARG A 40 16.86 -9.40 -6.66
C ARG A 40 16.87 -9.23 -5.13
N LEU A 41 15.93 -8.45 -4.62
CA LEU A 41 15.83 -8.12 -3.20
C LEU A 41 15.54 -9.34 -2.33
N VAL A 42 16.23 -9.43 -1.19
CA VAL A 42 16.00 -10.48 -0.18
C VAL A 42 14.64 -10.26 0.48
N ASN A 43 13.85 -11.34 0.55
CA ASN A 43 12.43 -11.29 0.94
C ASN A 43 12.17 -10.68 2.34
N ASN A 44 13.13 -10.74 3.26
CA ASN A 44 12.94 -10.24 4.63
C ASN A 44 12.87 -8.70 4.73
N TYR A 45 13.41 -7.97 3.75
CA TYR A 45 13.42 -6.50 3.77
C TYR A 45 12.20 -5.87 3.10
N ILE A 46 11.30 -6.68 2.52
CA ILE A 46 10.13 -6.18 1.81
C ILE A 46 9.29 -5.24 2.67
N PRO A 47 8.94 -5.56 3.94
CA PRO A 47 8.12 -4.67 4.76
C PRO A 47 8.80 -3.32 5.01
N LEU A 48 10.12 -3.34 5.30
CA LEU A 48 10.88 -2.13 5.57
C LEU A 48 10.97 -1.23 4.33
N ILE A 49 11.25 -1.81 3.16
CA ILE A 49 11.31 -1.08 1.88
C ILE A 49 9.93 -0.52 1.55
N SER A 50 8.86 -1.26 1.84
CA SER A 50 7.49 -0.81 1.60
C SER A 50 7.12 0.42 2.42
N ILE A 51 7.58 0.49 3.68
CA ILE A 51 7.42 1.69 4.52
C ILE A 51 8.16 2.88 3.92
N VAL A 52 9.44 2.70 3.56
CA VAL A 52 10.26 3.79 2.99
C VAL A 52 9.64 4.32 1.69
N VAL A 53 9.21 3.42 0.81
CA VAL A 53 8.55 3.77 -0.45
C VAL A 53 7.20 4.42 -0.20
N GLY A 54 6.41 3.90 0.75
CA GLY A 54 5.10 4.46 1.10
C GLY A 54 5.18 5.87 1.67
N ILE A 55 6.14 6.14 2.56
CA ILE A 55 6.42 7.50 3.06
C ILE A 55 6.83 8.40 1.90
N GLY A 56 7.78 7.96 1.07
CA GLY A 56 8.27 8.76 -0.05
C GLY A 56 7.16 9.14 -1.04
N LEU A 57 6.30 8.19 -1.39
CA LEU A 57 5.16 8.42 -2.27
C LEU A 57 4.10 9.32 -1.63
N SER A 58 3.78 9.11 -0.35
CA SER A 58 2.77 9.93 0.32
C SER A 58 3.22 11.38 0.51
N VAL A 59 4.48 11.59 0.87
CA VAL A 59 5.10 12.93 0.93
C VAL A 59 5.11 13.58 -0.44
N LEU A 60 5.46 12.84 -1.50
CA LEU A 60 5.44 13.37 -2.87
C LEU A 60 4.02 13.78 -3.29
N PHE A 61 3.01 12.98 -2.96
CA PHE A 61 1.62 13.32 -3.24
C PHE A 61 1.10 14.49 -2.42
N SER A 62 1.58 14.66 -1.17
CA SER A 62 1.23 15.82 -0.33
C SER A 62 1.69 17.16 -0.92
N LEU A 63 2.61 17.17 -1.89
CA LEU A 63 3.02 18.38 -2.60
C LEU A 63 2.02 18.78 -3.71
N LEU A 64 1.04 17.94 -4.02
CA LEU A 64 0.00 18.27 -4.98
C LEU A 64 -0.96 19.29 -4.36
N PRO A 65 -1.26 20.41 -5.04
CA PRO A 65 -2.07 21.50 -4.49
C PRO A 65 -3.53 21.12 -4.23
N VAL A 66 -3.98 19.95 -4.72
CA VAL A 66 -5.32 19.41 -4.51
C VAL A 66 -5.46 18.67 -3.18
N LEU A 67 -4.34 18.27 -2.56
CA LEU A 67 -4.33 17.52 -1.31
C LEU A 67 -3.95 18.45 -0.16
N GLU A 68 -4.95 19.00 0.51
CA GLU A 68 -4.79 19.87 1.69
C GLU A 68 -4.43 19.06 2.95
N ILE A 69 -3.35 18.27 2.88
CA ILE A 69 -2.86 17.44 4.00
C ILE A 69 -1.52 17.96 4.51
N SER A 70 -1.35 17.95 5.83
CA SER A 70 -0.07 18.31 6.43
C SER A 70 0.99 17.23 6.14
N LEU A 71 2.25 17.65 6.05
CA LEU A 71 3.38 16.75 5.77
C LEU A 71 3.50 15.62 6.80
N VAL A 72 3.24 15.91 8.08
CA VAL A 72 3.28 14.91 9.16
C VAL A 72 2.18 13.86 8.96
N VAL A 73 0.98 14.30 8.62
CA VAL A 73 -0.16 13.42 8.35
C VAL A 73 0.10 12.56 7.10
N ALA A 74 0.65 13.15 6.04
CA ALA A 74 1.06 12.41 4.85
C ALA A 74 2.12 11.34 5.17
N ALA A 75 3.14 11.67 5.96
CA ALA A 75 4.15 10.69 6.37
C ALA A 75 3.51 9.49 7.12
N VAL A 76 2.57 9.75 8.03
CA VAL A 76 1.82 8.70 8.75
C VAL A 76 0.98 7.86 7.80
N TYR A 77 0.26 8.48 6.85
CA TYR A 77 -0.49 7.76 5.82
C TYR A 77 0.42 6.89 4.95
N GLY A 78 1.62 7.37 4.64
CA GLY A 78 2.65 6.61 3.95
C GLY A 78 3.14 5.39 4.74
N VAL A 79 3.32 5.52 6.06
CA VAL A 79 3.65 4.38 6.94
C VAL A 79 2.52 3.34 6.93
N ILE A 80 1.27 3.78 7.10
CA ILE A 80 0.10 2.90 7.10
C ILE A 80 0.00 2.18 5.75
N ALA A 81 0.08 2.92 4.65
CA ALA A 81 0.04 2.37 3.29
C ALA A 81 1.18 1.37 3.04
N GLY A 82 2.40 1.69 3.50
CA GLY A 82 3.57 0.84 3.37
C GLY A 82 3.50 -0.46 4.18
N LEU A 83 2.81 -0.47 5.32
CA LEU A 83 2.54 -1.68 6.10
C LEU A 83 1.42 -2.54 5.50
N VAL A 84 0.39 -1.89 4.94
CA VAL A 84 -0.75 -2.57 4.31
C VAL A 84 -0.36 -3.22 2.98
N ALA A 85 0.51 -2.58 2.19
CA ALA A 85 0.88 -3.04 0.85
C ALA A 85 1.44 -4.49 0.81
N PRO A 86 2.39 -4.91 1.68
CA PRO A 86 2.84 -6.30 1.76
C PRO A 86 1.73 -7.29 2.13
N GLY A 87 0.89 -6.94 3.11
CA GLY A 87 -0.23 -7.79 3.53
C GLY A 87 -1.24 -8.00 2.39
N VAL A 88 -1.58 -6.93 1.68
CA VAL A 88 -2.44 -7.00 0.48
C VAL A 88 -1.78 -7.82 -0.63
N HIS A 89 -0.47 -7.68 -0.84
CA HIS A 89 0.27 -8.50 -1.82
C HIS A 89 0.17 -9.99 -1.52
N GLU A 90 0.32 -10.39 -0.25
CA GLU A 90 0.17 -11.80 0.14
C GLU A 90 -1.26 -12.31 -0.05
N LEU A 91 -2.27 -11.51 0.29
CA LEU A 91 -3.68 -11.88 0.10
C LEU A 91 -4.02 -12.06 -1.38
N ILE A 92 -3.57 -11.14 -2.25
CA ILE A 92 -3.76 -11.25 -3.70
C ILE A 92 -3.03 -12.49 -4.23
N LYS A 93 -1.78 -12.71 -3.81
CA LYS A 93 -1.01 -13.90 -4.23
C LYS A 93 -1.68 -15.19 -3.77
N LYS A 94 -2.21 -15.27 -2.55
CA LYS A 94 -2.94 -16.46 -2.06
C LYS A 94 -4.24 -16.70 -2.80
N ARG A 95 -4.92 -15.64 -3.26
CA ARG A 95 -6.25 -15.76 -3.91
C ARG A 95 -6.17 -15.98 -5.42
N PHE A 96 -5.18 -15.40 -6.09
CA PHE A 96 -5.04 -15.46 -7.55
C PHE A 96 -3.78 -16.21 -8.01
N GLY A 97 -2.88 -16.55 -7.09
CA GLY A 97 -1.69 -17.34 -7.38
C GLY A 97 -1.95 -18.82 -7.12
N ASP A 98 -2.45 -19.50 -8.14
CA ASP A 98 -2.23 -20.93 -8.31
C ASP A 98 -1.53 -21.16 -9.66
N SER A 99 -0.76 -22.26 -9.74
CA SER A 99 0.08 -22.71 -10.86
C SER A 99 1.50 -22.14 -10.95
N LYS A 100 2.35 -22.51 -9.98
CA LYS A 100 3.75 -22.89 -10.29
C LYS A 100 4.40 -23.81 -9.24
N ASP A 101 3.64 -24.74 -8.69
CA ASP A 101 4.16 -25.82 -7.85
C ASP A 101 3.84 -27.19 -8.43
N ASN A 102 4.25 -27.43 -9.69
CA ASN A 102 3.96 -28.70 -10.35
C ASN A 102 5.01 -29.08 -11.41
N LYS A 103 6.29 -28.98 -11.08
CA LYS A 103 7.37 -29.69 -11.79
C LYS A 103 8.49 -29.97 -10.79
N GLU A 104 8.96 -31.21 -10.77
CA GLU A 104 10.11 -31.75 -10.02
C GLU A 104 9.85 -32.54 -8.73
N GLU A 105 8.84 -33.44 -8.68
CA GLU A 105 8.99 -34.65 -7.81
C GLU A 105 8.04 -35.82 -8.15
N ARG A 106 7.81 -36.14 -9.43
CA ARG A 106 7.10 -37.39 -9.81
C ARG A 106 7.67 -38.13 -11.03
N ASP A 107 8.95 -37.91 -11.34
CA ASP A 107 9.67 -38.69 -12.38
C ASP A 107 10.83 -39.52 -11.80
N VAL A 108 10.85 -39.77 -10.49
CA VAL A 108 11.79 -40.71 -9.84
C VAL A 108 11.17 -41.40 -8.61
N ALA A 109 10.18 -42.26 -8.82
CA ALA A 109 9.82 -43.31 -7.85
C ALA A 109 9.15 -44.50 -8.56
#